data_AF-A0A7J2YSZ7-F1
#
_entry.id   AF-A0A7J2YSZ7-F1
#
_cell.length_a   1.000
_cell.length_b   1.000
_cell.length_c   1.000
_cell.angle_alpha   90.00
_cell.angle_beta   90.00
_cell.angle_gamma   90.00
#
_symmetry.space_group_name_H-M   'P 1'
#
loop_
_entity.id
_entity.type
_entity.pdbx_description
1 polymer ?
#
loop_
_entity_poly.entity_id
_entity_poly.type
_entity_poly.pdbx_seq_one_letter_code
_entity_poly.pdbx_strand_id
1 'polypeptide(L)'
;MKEINNRTKGFWQPTAGGVYPILRDLENSGYIRGQWQTQKNRRLKIYKITKSGEAILKRAIVKQAEIFSNLSSLFTEFTREVLNIEPSTVQMPSMPSPFSPFLEDKKECKENLQQLEQQRRYVAENIRNMRERLKTIDAKIAQAKKEAKPDSQTEQK
;
A
#
# COMPACT_ATOMS: atom_id res chain seq x y z
N MET A 1 -15.29 4.80 -14.14
CA MET A 1 -13.84 4.91 -13.82
C MET A 1 -13.58 5.99 -12.78
N LYS A 2 -14.01 7.25 -13.00
CA LYS A 2 -13.87 8.34 -12.01
C LYS A 2 -14.32 7.94 -10.59
N GLU A 3 -15.45 7.26 -10.46
CA GLU A 3 -15.97 6.79 -9.16
C GLU A 3 -14.99 5.86 -8.41
N ILE A 4 -14.38 4.91 -9.12
CA ILE A 4 -13.42 3.96 -8.50
C ILE A 4 -12.17 4.72 -8.07
N ASN A 5 -11.65 5.61 -8.91
CA ASN A 5 -10.52 6.45 -8.60
C ASN A 5 -10.78 7.33 -7.36
N ASN A 6 -11.96 7.94 -7.27
CA ASN A 6 -12.34 8.79 -6.15
C ASN A 6 -12.46 7.98 -4.85
N ARG A 7 -13.13 6.83 -4.88
CA ARG A 7 -13.28 5.96 -3.69
C ARG A 7 -11.95 5.39 -3.21
N THR A 8 -11.02 5.15 -4.13
CA THR A 8 -9.70 4.61 -3.80
C THR A 8 -8.64 5.68 -3.62
N LYS A 9 -9.00 6.97 -3.66
CA LYS A 9 -8.06 8.11 -3.54
C LYS A 9 -6.83 7.97 -4.46
N GLY A 10 -7.04 7.50 -5.69
CA GLY A 10 -5.93 7.29 -6.63
C GLY A 10 -5.12 6.02 -6.44
N PHE A 11 -5.35 5.24 -5.37
CA PHE A 11 -4.68 3.96 -5.17
C PHE A 11 -5.01 2.97 -6.29
N TRP A 12 -6.26 2.96 -6.77
CA TRP A 12 -6.66 2.11 -7.87
C TRP A 12 -7.28 2.91 -9.02
N GLN A 13 -6.56 2.95 -10.14
CA GLN A 13 -6.95 3.66 -11.36
C GLN A 13 -7.16 2.70 -12.52
N PRO A 14 -8.19 1.84 -12.46
CA PRO A 14 -8.37 0.87 -13.52
C PRO A 14 -8.77 1.56 -14.84
N THR A 15 -8.52 0.86 -15.95
CA THR A 15 -9.00 1.26 -17.28
C THR A 15 -10.29 0.49 -17.62
N ALA A 16 -11.08 1.00 -18.57
CA ALA A 16 -12.26 0.30 -19.04
C ALA A 16 -11.90 -1.12 -19.56
N GLY A 17 -10.77 -1.25 -20.26
CA GLY A 17 -10.25 -2.51 -20.76
C GLY A 17 -9.86 -3.51 -19.67
N GLY A 18 -9.53 -3.05 -18.45
CA GLY A 18 -9.25 -3.93 -17.31
C GLY A 18 -10.50 -4.35 -16.54
N VAL A 19 -11.47 -3.45 -16.35
CA VAL A 19 -12.64 -3.73 -15.50
C VAL A 19 -13.65 -4.65 -16.16
N TYR A 20 -13.96 -4.45 -17.44
CA TYR A 20 -15.03 -5.20 -18.08
C TYR A 20 -14.74 -6.70 -18.21
N PRO A 21 -13.51 -7.16 -18.53
CA PRO A 21 -13.17 -8.58 -18.47
C PRO A 21 -13.37 -9.16 -17.08
N ILE A 22 -12.89 -8.49 -16.03
CA ILE A 22 -13.04 -8.96 -14.65
C ILE A 22 -14.52 -9.09 -14.27
N LEU A 23 -15.36 -8.11 -14.61
CA LEU A 23 -16.80 -8.18 -14.34
C LEU A 23 -17.45 -9.35 -15.09
N ARG A 24 -17.03 -9.61 -16.33
CA ARG A 24 -17.51 -10.76 -17.10
C ARG A 24 -17.10 -12.07 -16.44
N ASP A 25 -15.86 -12.20 -15.98
CA ASP A 25 -15.36 -13.43 -15.33
C ASP A 25 -16.06 -13.69 -13.99
N LEU A 26 -16.28 -12.63 -13.20
CA LEU A 26 -17.03 -12.70 -11.94
C LEU A 26 -18.49 -13.09 -12.16
N GLU A 27 -19.11 -12.62 -13.24
CA GLU A 27 -20.49 -12.98 -13.60
C GLU A 27 -20.57 -14.43 -14.10
N ASN A 28 -19.64 -14.85 -14.95
CA ASN A 28 -19.53 -16.24 -15.44
C ASN A 28 -19.29 -17.22 -14.29
N SER A 29 -18.53 -16.81 -13.28
CA SER A 29 -18.28 -17.60 -12.06
C SER A 29 -19.44 -17.55 -11.05
N GLY A 30 -20.50 -16.79 -11.33
CA GLY A 30 -21.68 -16.67 -10.47
C GLY A 30 -21.49 -15.87 -9.19
N TYR A 31 -20.39 -15.11 -9.06
CA TYR A 31 -20.11 -14.26 -7.90
C TYR A 31 -20.85 -12.92 -7.94
N ILE A 32 -21.18 -12.46 -9.15
CA ILE A 32 -22.03 -11.29 -9.36
C ILE A 32 -23.12 -11.62 -10.39
N ARG A 33 -24.22 -10.86 -10.38
CA ARG A 33 -25.30 -10.94 -11.36
C ARG A 33 -25.52 -9.58 -11.98
N GLY A 34 -25.44 -9.50 -13.31
CA GLY A 34 -25.78 -8.30 -14.07
C GLY A 34 -27.25 -8.25 -14.48
N GLN A 35 -27.87 -7.07 -14.40
CA GLN A 35 -29.20 -6.80 -14.92
C GLN A 35 -29.15 -5.55 -15.79
N TRP A 36 -29.73 -5.63 -16.98
CA TRP A 36 -29.88 -4.46 -17.85
C TRP A 36 -31.05 -3.61 -17.35
N GLN A 37 -30.79 -2.33 -17.11
CA GLN A 37 -31.79 -1.33 -16.76
C GLN A 37 -31.69 -0.14 -17.71
N THR A 38 -32.82 0.46 -18.02
CA THR A 38 -32.87 1.70 -18.81
C THR A 38 -33.08 2.86 -17.85
N GLN A 39 -32.13 3.79 -17.81
CA GLN A 39 -32.23 5.00 -17.00
C GLN A 39 -31.95 6.21 -17.87
N LYS A 40 -32.86 7.19 -17.88
CA LYS A 40 -32.73 8.44 -18.67
C LYS A 40 -32.28 8.21 -20.12
N ASN A 41 -32.98 7.29 -20.81
CA ASN A 41 -32.73 6.92 -22.20
C ASN A 41 -31.38 6.22 -22.48
N ARG A 42 -30.68 5.75 -21.45
CA ARG A 42 -29.43 4.97 -21.57
C ARG A 42 -29.60 3.57 -20.99
N ARG A 43 -29.17 2.55 -21.73
CA ARG A 43 -29.04 1.18 -21.23
C ARG A 43 -27.80 1.04 -20.38
N LEU A 44 -27.97 0.59 -19.14
CA LEU A 44 -26.93 0.39 -18.13
C LEU A 44 -27.01 -1.04 -17.63
N LYS A 45 -25.86 -1.70 -17.46
CA LYS A 45 -25.79 -3.01 -16.80
C LYS A 45 -25.42 -2.79 -15.34
N ILE A 46 -26.35 -3.09 -14.44
CA ILE A 46 -26.17 -2.98 -12.99
C ILE A 46 -25.80 -4.34 -12.43
N TYR A 47 -24.72 -4.41 -11.66
CA TYR A 47 -24.24 -5.64 -11.05
C TYR A 47 -24.63 -5.70 -9.58
N LYS A 48 -25.01 -6.89 -9.12
CA LYS A 48 -25.28 -7.20 -7.71
C LYS A 48 -24.44 -8.39 -7.28
N ILE A 49 -23.78 -8.31 -6.13
CA ILE A 49 -23.05 -9.44 -5.54
C ILE A 49 -24.03 -10.56 -5.17
N THR A 50 -23.64 -11.80 -5.38
CA THR A 50 -24.42 -12.99 -4.99
C THR A 50 -23.98 -13.50 -3.62
N LYS A 51 -24.73 -14.43 -3.02
CA LYS A 51 -24.34 -15.07 -1.76
C LYS A 51 -22.99 -15.82 -1.86
N SER A 52 -22.72 -16.46 -3.00
CA SER A 52 -21.42 -17.10 -3.25
C SER A 52 -20.31 -16.05 -3.41
N GLY A 53 -20.61 -14.92 -4.06
CA GLY A 53 -19.72 -13.76 -4.16
C GLY A 53 -19.32 -13.20 -2.79
N GLU A 54 -20.28 -13.07 -1.87
CA GLU A 54 -19.99 -12.62 -0.50
C GLU A 54 -19.09 -13.60 0.26
N ALA A 55 -19.33 -14.91 0.11
CA ALA A 55 -18.54 -15.94 0.77
C ALA A 55 -17.09 -15.96 0.28
N ILE A 56 -16.86 -15.85 -1.04
CA ILE A 56 -15.50 -15.81 -1.59
C ILE A 56 -14.79 -14.51 -1.23
N LEU A 57 -15.50 -13.37 -1.20
CA LEU A 57 -14.95 -12.09 -0.80
C LEU A 57 -14.43 -12.14 0.65
N LYS A 58 -15.20 -12.71 1.58
CA LYS A 58 -14.77 -12.91 2.97
C LYS A 58 -13.48 -13.74 3.06
N ARG A 59 -13.39 -14.84 2.30
CA ARG A 59 -12.18 -15.68 2.26
C ARG A 59 -10.98 -14.92 1.68
N ALA A 60 -11.18 -14.13 0.64
CA ALA A 60 -10.13 -13.32 0.03
C ALA A 60 -9.55 -12.29 1.01
N ILE A 61 -10.41 -11.65 1.82
CA ILE A 61 -9.97 -10.68 2.85
C ILE A 61 -9.11 -11.37 3.92
N VAL A 62 -9.53 -12.55 4.43
CA VAL A 62 -8.75 -13.30 5.42
C VAL A 62 -7.41 -13.74 4.84
N LYS A 63 -7.41 -14.30 3.62
CA LYS A 63 -6.19 -14.72 2.92
C LYS A 63 -5.21 -13.57 2.70
N GLN A 64 -5.73 -12.38 2.40
CA GLN A 64 -4.89 -11.19 2.26
C GLN A 64 -4.17 -10.84 3.56
N ALA A 65 -4.85 -10.92 4.71
CA ALA A 65 -4.23 -10.67 6.00
C ALA A 65 -3.10 -11.67 6.28
N GLU A 66 -3.31 -12.96 5.98
CA GLU A 66 -2.28 -14.01 6.10
C GLU A 66 -1.07 -13.75 5.19
N ILE A 67 -1.29 -13.37 3.93
CA ILE A 67 -0.21 -13.05 3.00
C ILE A 67 0.62 -11.88 3.54
N PHE A 68 -0.05 -10.86 4.09
CA PHE A 68 0.62 -9.69 4.63
C PHE A 68 1.43 -10.00 5.89
N SER A 69 0.91 -10.84 6.80
CA SER A 69 1.67 -11.26 7.98
C SER A 69 2.92 -12.04 7.58
N ASN A 70 2.80 -12.93 6.61
CA ASN A 70 3.92 -13.72 6.12
C ASN A 70 4.98 -12.84 5.46
N LEU A 71 4.55 -11.90 4.61
CA LEU A 71 5.47 -10.95 3.98
C LEU A 71 6.17 -10.05 5.00
N SER A 72 5.47 -9.63 6.05
CA SER A 72 6.03 -8.84 7.14
C SER A 72 7.12 -9.60 7.89
N SER A 73 6.94 -10.91 8.10
CA SER A 73 7.96 -11.77 8.70
C SER A 73 9.21 -11.85 7.83
N LEU A 74 9.05 -12.13 6.53
CA LEU A 74 10.17 -12.19 5.57
C LEU A 74 10.93 -10.87 5.48
N PHE A 75 10.20 -9.74 5.46
CA PHE A 75 10.81 -8.42 5.43
C PHE A 75 11.62 -8.17 6.72
N THR A 76 11.08 -8.55 7.87
CA THR A 76 11.77 -8.41 9.16
C THR A 76 13.09 -9.18 9.18
N GLU A 77 13.07 -10.45 8.76
CA GLU A 77 14.26 -11.29 8.62
C GLU A 77 15.29 -10.67 7.67
N PHE A 78 14.87 -10.25 6.47
CA PHE A 78 15.73 -9.57 5.51
C PHE A 78 16.38 -8.29 6.07
N THR A 79 15.61 -7.43 6.75
CA THR A 79 16.16 -6.19 7.31
C THR A 79 17.18 -6.44 8.41
N ARG A 80 16.99 -7.48 9.22
CA ARG A 80 17.94 -7.89 10.26
C ARG A 80 19.22 -8.47 9.64
N GLU A 81 19.08 -9.41 8.71
CA GLU A 81 20.19 -10.23 8.23
C GLU A 81 20.99 -9.59 7.10
N VAL A 82 20.33 -8.84 6.22
CA VAL A 82 20.97 -8.24 5.02
C VAL A 82 21.29 -6.78 5.24
N LEU A 83 20.43 -6.03 5.94
CA LEU A 83 20.60 -4.59 6.11
C LEU A 83 21.17 -4.19 7.49
N ASN A 84 21.26 -5.12 8.45
CA ASN A 84 21.62 -4.84 9.84
C ASN A 84 20.81 -3.68 10.48
N ILE A 85 19.53 -3.57 10.13
CA ILE A 85 18.62 -2.56 10.67
C ILE A 85 17.71 -3.24 11.71
N GLU A 86 17.64 -2.66 12.91
CA GLU A 86 16.69 -3.13 13.93
C GLU A 86 15.25 -2.85 13.48
N PRO A 87 14.37 -3.87 13.45
CA PRO A 87 13.03 -3.79 12.85
C PRO A 87 12.10 -2.80 13.57
N SER A 88 12.41 -2.42 14.81
CA SER A 88 11.69 -1.39 15.56
C SER A 88 11.85 0.02 14.97
N THR A 89 12.84 0.25 14.10
CA THR A 89 13.12 1.56 13.51
C THR A 89 12.46 1.80 12.15
N VAL A 90 11.91 0.75 11.54
CA VAL A 90 11.18 0.79 10.28
C VAL A 90 9.81 0.21 10.58
N GLN A 91 8.86 1.07 10.99
CA GLN A 91 7.46 0.65 10.99
C GLN A 91 7.13 0.29 9.55
N MET A 92 6.80 -0.98 9.31
CA MET A 92 6.20 -1.40 8.05
C MET A 92 5.11 -0.38 7.71
N PRO A 93 5.08 0.20 6.50
CA PRO A 93 3.91 0.97 6.12
C PRO A 93 2.74 0.01 6.28
N SER A 94 1.85 0.29 7.23
CA SER A 94 0.57 -0.39 7.34
C SER A 94 -0.12 -0.11 6.02
N MET A 95 0.09 -1.00 5.03
CA MET A 95 -0.53 -0.85 3.74
C MET A 95 -2.02 -0.97 4.04
N PRO A 96 -2.80 0.11 3.86
CA PRO A 96 -4.24 0.00 4.00
C PRO A 96 -4.64 -1.16 3.10
N SER A 97 -5.39 -2.14 3.61
CA SER A 97 -5.93 -3.20 2.75
C SER A 97 -6.45 -2.51 1.49
N PRO A 98 -6.18 -2.99 0.27
CA PRO A 98 -6.66 -2.35 -0.96
C PRO A 98 -8.20 -2.20 -0.98
N PHE A 99 -8.89 -2.90 -0.08
CA PHE A 99 -10.31 -2.79 0.18
C PHE A 99 -10.67 -1.92 1.38
N SER A 100 -9.74 -1.46 2.22
CA SER A 100 -10.04 -0.54 3.33
C SER A 100 -10.76 0.74 2.88
N PRO A 101 -10.47 1.38 1.72
CA PRO A 101 -11.27 2.51 1.26
C PRO A 101 -12.70 2.12 0.81
N PHE A 102 -12.95 0.82 0.60
CA PHE A 102 -14.26 0.25 0.26
C PHE A 102 -15.02 -0.34 1.46
N LEU A 103 -14.30 -0.82 2.49
CA LEU A 103 -14.82 -1.52 3.67
C LEU A 103 -15.02 -0.58 4.86
N GLU A 104 -14.36 0.58 4.88
CA GLU A 104 -14.69 1.66 5.81
C GLU A 104 -16.12 2.12 5.51
N ASP A 105 -17.03 1.65 6.35
CA ASP A 105 -18.46 1.90 6.28
C ASP A 105 -18.72 3.41 6.14
N LYS A 106 -19.66 3.75 5.25
CA LYS A 106 -20.27 5.05 4.91
C LYS A 106 -20.35 6.12 6.03
N LYS A 107 -19.26 6.48 6.70
CA LYS A 107 -19.13 7.77 7.36
C LYS A 107 -18.68 8.72 6.28
N GLU A 108 -19.57 9.66 5.97
CA GLU A 108 -19.33 10.82 5.13
C GLU A 108 -17.86 11.26 5.20
N CYS A 109 -17.03 10.83 4.25
CA CYS A 109 -15.71 11.41 4.04
C CYS A 109 -15.93 12.76 3.35
N LYS A 110 -16.54 13.70 4.08
CA LYS A 110 -16.10 15.08 3.98
C LYS A 110 -14.67 15.04 4.46
N GLU A 111 -13.72 15.10 3.53
CA GLU A 111 -12.32 15.31 3.85
C GLU A 111 -12.25 16.56 4.74
N ASN A 112 -12.10 16.36 6.05
CA ASN A 112 -11.89 17.49 6.94
C ASN A 112 -10.47 17.98 6.62
N LEU A 113 -10.35 19.24 6.16
CA LEU A 113 -9.08 19.92 5.89
C LEU A 113 -8.02 19.64 6.98
N GLN A 114 -8.48 19.53 8.22
CA GLN A 114 -7.69 19.18 9.40
C GLN A 114 -6.98 17.81 9.28
N GLN A 115 -7.62 16.78 8.72
CA GLN A 115 -7.02 15.46 8.53
C GLN A 115 -5.90 15.49 7.48
N LEU A 116 -6.12 16.18 6.35
CA LEU A 116 -5.11 16.37 5.30
C LEU A 116 -3.91 17.18 5.82
N GLU A 117 -4.16 18.24 6.59
CA GLU A 117 -3.10 19.01 7.24
C GLU A 117 -2.31 18.16 8.24
N GLN A 118 -2.98 17.32 9.02
CA GLN A 118 -2.33 16.45 9.98
C GLN A 118 -1.46 15.38 9.29
N GLN A 119 -1.95 14.79 8.19
CA GLN A 119 -1.16 13.89 7.35
C GLN A 119 0.06 14.59 6.75
N ARG A 120 -0.10 15.83 6.24
CA ARG A 120 1.02 16.62 5.71
C ARG A 120 2.08 16.89 6.79
N ARG A 121 1.65 17.25 8.00
CA ARG A 121 2.57 17.50 9.14
C ARG A 121 3.36 16.26 9.50
N TYR A 122 2.69 15.11 9.62
CA TYR A 122 3.33 13.83 9.91
C TYR A 122 4.41 13.45 8.87
N VAL A 123 4.08 13.56 7.57
CA VAL A 123 5.04 13.26 6.50
C VAL A 123 6.22 14.23 6.51
N ALA A 124 5.98 15.52 6.73
CA ALA A 124 7.04 16.52 6.81
C ALA A 124 8.01 16.25 7.98
N GLU A 125 7.48 15.81 9.11
CA GLU A 125 8.26 15.46 10.29
C GLU A 125 9.11 14.20 10.07
N ASN A 126 8.56 13.18 9.41
CA ASN A 126 9.32 11.99 9.00
C ASN A 126 10.46 12.33 8.04
N ILE A 127 10.23 13.21 7.05
CA ILE A 127 11.30 13.68 6.14
C ILE A 127 12.43 14.36 6.92
N ARG A 128 12.08 15.19 7.92
CA ARG A 128 13.06 15.86 8.77
C ARG A 128 13.90 14.86 9.55
N ASN A 129 13.27 13.88 10.19
CA ASN A 129 13.96 12.85 10.97
C ASN A 129 14.87 11.98 10.09
N MET A 130 14.41 11.63 8.89
CA MET A 130 15.23 10.89 7.92
C MET A 130 16.47 11.68 7.46
N ARG A 131 16.35 13.00 7.25
CA ARG A 131 17.49 13.87 6.91
C ARG A 131 18.55 13.91 8.01
N GLU A 132 18.14 13.96 9.27
CA GLU A 132 19.10 13.93 10.40
C GLU A 132 19.79 12.57 10.54
N ARG A 133 19.05 11.47 10.32
CA ARG A 133 19.65 10.13 10.24
C ARG A 133 20.69 10.02 9.11
N LEU A 134 20.40 10.56 7.93
CA LEU A 134 21.34 10.61 6.81
C LEU A 134 22.66 11.30 7.19
N LYS A 135 22.60 12.49 7.82
CA LYS A 135 23.81 13.18 8.30
C LYS A 135 24.64 12.34 9.27
N THR A 136 23.96 11.60 10.15
CA THR A 136 24.62 10.74 11.14
C THR A 136 25.34 9.58 10.46
N ILE A 137 24.72 9.00 9.42
CA ILE A 137 25.32 7.94 8.59
C ILE A 137 26.51 8.50 7.80
N ASP A 138 26.39 9.68 7.19
CA ASP A 138 27.48 10.32 6.46
C ASP A 138 28.69 10.59 7.36
N ALA A 139 28.47 11.03 8.60
CA ALA A 139 29.52 11.21 9.60
C ALA A 139 30.22 9.89 9.95
N LYS A 140 29.47 8.79 10.11
CA LYS A 140 30.03 7.45 10.34
C LYS A 140 30.82 6.96 9.14
N ILE A 141 30.37 7.20 7.91
CA ILE A 141 31.11 6.88 6.68
C ILE A 141 32.43 7.65 6.63
N ALA A 142 32.42 8.95 6.97
CA ALA A 142 33.63 9.77 7.01
C ALA A 142 34.62 9.27 8.07
N GLN A 143 34.14 8.79 9.22
CA GLN A 143 34.95 8.21 10.28
C GLN A 143 35.55 6.84 9.86
N ALA A 144 34.74 5.94 9.30
CA ALA A 144 35.21 4.64 8.81
C ALA A 144 36.25 4.80 7.67
N LYS A 145 36.10 5.81 6.80
CA LYS A 145 37.10 6.15 5.78
C LYS A 145 38.43 6.67 6.36
N LYS A 146 38.41 7.28 7.55
CA LYS A 146 39.63 7.70 8.26
C LYS A 146 40.30 6.51 8.96
N GLU A 147 39.50 5.62 9.56
CA GLU A 147 39.97 4.39 10.22
C GLU A 147 40.48 3.33 9.22
N ALA A 148 40.07 3.38 7.95
CA ALA A 148 40.59 2.52 6.87
C ALA A 148 41.92 3.01 6.24
N LYS A 149 42.49 4.14 6.71
CA LYS A 149 43.73 4.74 6.20
C LYS A 149 45.02 4.67 7.07
N PRO A 150 45.17 3.87 8.16
CA PRO A 150 46.45 3.81 8.87
C PRO A 150 47.54 2.88 8.28
N ASP A 151 47.23 1.85 7.47
CA ASP A 151 48.20 0.76 7.22
C ASP A 151 48.74 0.62 5.78
N SER A 152 48.72 1.68 4.96
CA SER A 152 49.36 1.65 3.63
C SER A 152 50.50 2.65 3.48
N GLN A 153 51.29 2.85 4.54
CA GLN A 153 52.60 3.51 4.49
C GLN A 153 53.61 2.81 5.41
N THR A 154 53.84 1.51 5.19
CA THR A 154 55.11 0.89 5.61
C THR A 154 55.42 -0.25 4.66
N GLU A 155 55.83 0.07 3.44
CA GLU A 155 56.77 -0.79 2.71
C GLU A 155 57.35 -0.08 1.49
N GLN A 156 58.69 -0.08 1.48
CA GLN A 156 59.58 -0.06 0.32
C GLN A 156 60.11 1.29 -0.20
N LYS A 157 61.36 1.50 0.26
CA LYS A 157 62.57 1.93 -0.46
C LYS A 157 62.98 3.40 -0.45
#